data_AF-A0A945AF08-F1
#
_entry.id   AF-A0A945AF08-F1
#
_cell.length_a   1.000
_cell.length_b   1.000
_cell.length_c   1.000
_cell.angle_alpha   90.00
_cell.angle_beta   90.00
_cell.angle_gamma   90.00
#
_symmetry.space_group_name_H-M   'P 1'
#
loop_
_entity.id
_entity.type
_entity.pdbx_description
1 polymer ?
#
loop_
_entity_poly.entity_id
_entity_poly.type
_entity_poly.pdbx_seq_one_letter_code
_entity_poly.pdbx_strand_id
1 'polypeptide(L)'
;MDLTIQPPRRASNTSLCGIVALARMTDKARGHVDETIGEYIFGDASGLDKKVLTFLNIPQDDFADAAEQYSDGELSEWIQKSTDLTESDIQTFNTDLLAWEPFNDATRQKLKDRLTKYNPPNAEQITTMIQSMQLDDWGCFYDVDLSTRPPRTPYDRSIAGVYGLMRMADKARAASVDKLNGYIYDCPIDQEILACLGFSADDYQEAAHHNVNNIELSAWVKDNTQRTPSEISQFNYQISHKGPEGEELETIFNTVRDRVAPGRIDITTWFDLLDLDDEYDYGIVDLTRHAPRSAYDTSLMSLIGLARLIDKGRASLSNSLGDYFYGRDSFLDSMILKFLGISADDFQNALKDLSDDNAVLNWLQDQVDKSDTDTKSFNDKITGRGPHNTQQRAWFKNRVTGLDPNRPDITTLIAMVQLDDHITFTRQKSGV
;
A
#
# COMPACT_ATOMS: atom_id res chain seq x y z
N MET A 1 3.82 -7.22 -3.31
CA MET A 1 4.48 -6.10 -2.58
C MET A 1 4.40 -4.89 -3.47
N ASP A 2 3.85 -3.78 -2.99
CA ASP A 2 3.71 -2.59 -3.83
C ASP A 2 5.02 -1.82 -3.95
N LEU A 3 5.67 -1.90 -5.11
CA LEU A 3 6.93 -1.22 -5.43
C LEU A 3 6.73 0.17 -6.03
N THR A 4 5.48 0.62 -6.19
CA THR A 4 5.18 2.00 -6.63
C THR A 4 5.40 3.01 -5.49
N ILE A 5 5.34 2.55 -4.24
CA ILE A 5 5.43 3.39 -3.04
C ILE A 5 6.64 3.10 -2.14
N GLN A 6 7.45 2.09 -2.47
CA GLN A 6 8.68 1.73 -1.75
C GLN A 6 9.61 0.90 -2.66
N PRO A 7 10.92 0.84 -2.38
CA PRO A 7 11.80 -0.02 -3.15
C PRO A 7 11.68 -1.48 -2.68
N PRO A 8 12.08 -2.46 -3.51
CA PRO A 8 12.29 -3.82 -3.02
C PRO A 8 13.44 -3.85 -2.00
N ARG A 9 13.62 -4.97 -1.30
CA ARG A 9 14.76 -5.15 -0.39
C ARG A 9 16.10 -4.81 -1.05
N ARG A 10 17.06 -4.39 -0.22
CA ARG A 10 18.39 -4.00 -0.70
C ARG A 10 19.01 -5.12 -1.52
N ALA A 11 19.75 -4.73 -2.57
CA ALA A 11 20.40 -5.71 -3.43
C ALA A 11 21.43 -6.58 -2.68
N SER A 12 22.01 -6.10 -1.58
CA SER A 12 22.90 -6.88 -0.71
C SER A 12 22.19 -7.76 0.31
N ASN A 13 20.84 -7.75 0.37
CA ASN A 13 20.08 -8.51 1.34
C ASN A 13 20.21 -10.02 1.06
N THR A 14 20.53 -10.80 2.09
CA THR A 14 20.76 -12.26 2.03
C THR A 14 19.73 -13.05 2.84
N SER A 15 18.60 -12.45 3.21
CA SER A 15 17.59 -13.11 4.07
C SER A 15 16.97 -14.35 3.43
N LEU A 16 16.99 -14.46 2.10
CA LEU A 16 16.54 -15.63 1.35
C LEU A 16 17.75 -16.48 0.93
N CYS A 17 17.79 -17.72 1.41
CA CYS A 17 18.83 -18.72 1.12
C CYS A 17 20.29 -18.27 1.34
N GLY A 18 20.54 -17.14 2.01
CA GLY A 18 21.88 -16.55 2.09
C GLY A 18 22.37 -15.95 0.76
N ILE A 19 21.51 -15.77 -0.25
CA ILE A 19 21.91 -15.36 -1.61
C ILE A 19 21.64 -13.87 -1.82
N VAL A 20 22.67 -13.14 -2.24
CA VAL A 20 22.60 -11.71 -2.60
C VAL A 20 21.63 -11.51 -3.77
N ALA A 21 20.85 -10.42 -3.71
CA ALA A 21 19.83 -10.03 -4.68
C ALA A 21 18.61 -10.96 -4.81
N LEU A 22 18.60 -12.13 -4.16
CA LEU A 22 17.46 -13.05 -4.22
C LEU A 22 16.20 -12.45 -3.57
N ALA A 23 16.34 -11.90 -2.35
CA ALA A 23 15.28 -11.18 -1.65
C ALA A 23 14.67 -10.05 -2.49
N ARG A 24 15.52 -9.26 -3.14
CA ARG A 24 15.11 -8.20 -4.07
C ARG A 24 14.35 -8.75 -5.27
N MET A 25 14.84 -9.82 -5.89
CA MET A 25 14.20 -10.45 -7.04
C MET A 25 12.83 -11.02 -6.66
N THR A 26 12.69 -11.62 -5.48
CA THR A 26 11.40 -12.08 -4.93
C THR A 26 10.40 -10.94 -4.79
N ASP A 27 10.82 -9.80 -4.24
CA ASP A 27 9.93 -8.64 -4.09
C ASP A 27 9.46 -8.11 -5.44
N LYS A 28 10.36 -8.10 -6.44
CA LYS A 28 10.03 -7.71 -7.82
C LYS A 28 9.13 -8.73 -8.51
N ALA A 29 9.33 -10.03 -8.29
CA ALA A 29 8.46 -11.08 -8.82
C ALA A 29 7.03 -10.90 -8.28
N ARG A 30 6.89 -10.69 -6.97
CA ARG A 30 5.60 -10.42 -6.33
C ARG A 30 4.96 -9.13 -6.86
N GLY A 31 5.71 -8.04 -6.93
CA GLY A 31 5.21 -6.80 -7.53
C GLY A 31 4.83 -6.96 -9.01
N HIS A 32 5.53 -7.81 -9.76
CA HIS A 32 5.20 -8.10 -11.17
C HIS A 32 3.86 -8.81 -11.30
N VAL A 33 3.65 -9.86 -10.51
CA VAL A 33 2.41 -10.65 -10.48
C VAL A 33 1.24 -9.81 -9.97
N ASP A 34 1.48 -8.98 -8.95
CA ASP A 34 0.49 -8.07 -8.35
C ASP A 34 0.23 -6.82 -9.22
N GLU A 35 0.89 -6.66 -10.37
CA GLU A 35 0.86 -5.44 -11.22
C GLU A 35 1.24 -4.14 -10.49
N THR A 36 2.05 -4.25 -9.42
CA THR A 36 2.53 -3.15 -8.58
C THR A 36 4.06 -2.99 -8.62
N ILE A 37 4.71 -3.48 -9.69
CA ILE A 37 6.18 -3.41 -9.84
C ILE A 37 6.71 -1.99 -10.10
N GLY A 38 5.86 -1.05 -10.55
CA GLY A 38 6.27 0.31 -10.89
C GLY A 38 7.34 0.36 -12.00
N GLU A 39 8.38 1.16 -11.78
CA GLU A 39 9.50 1.35 -12.74
C GLU A 39 10.53 0.20 -12.69
N TYR A 40 10.35 -0.78 -11.81
CA TYR A 40 11.26 -1.92 -11.73
C TYR A 40 10.98 -2.93 -12.85
N ILE A 41 12.02 -3.69 -13.22
CA ILE A 41 11.95 -4.71 -14.27
C ILE A 41 12.29 -6.05 -13.62
N PHE A 42 11.40 -7.03 -13.70
CA PHE A 42 11.61 -8.40 -13.21
C PHE A 42 12.16 -9.33 -14.31
N GLY A 43 12.88 -10.37 -13.90
CA GLY A 43 13.21 -11.52 -14.73
C GLY A 43 14.37 -11.29 -15.71
N ASP A 44 14.33 -11.97 -16.86
CA ASP A 44 15.41 -11.99 -17.85
C ASP A 44 15.73 -10.62 -18.48
N ALA A 45 14.77 -9.70 -18.46
CA ALA A 45 14.97 -8.32 -18.89
C ALA A 45 15.79 -7.50 -17.88
N SER A 46 15.91 -7.96 -16.64
CA SER A 46 16.74 -7.35 -15.60
C SER A 46 18.13 -7.99 -15.57
N GLY A 47 19.19 -7.20 -15.78
CA GLY A 47 20.56 -7.72 -15.77
C GLY A 47 20.99 -8.34 -14.43
N LEU A 48 20.39 -7.91 -13.31
CA LEU A 48 20.65 -8.49 -11.98
C LEU A 48 19.85 -9.78 -11.77
N ASP A 49 18.53 -9.76 -11.99
CA ASP A 49 17.68 -10.95 -11.79
C ASP A 49 18.11 -12.09 -12.71
N LYS A 50 18.48 -11.78 -13.96
CA LYS A 50 19.02 -12.78 -14.89
C LYS A 50 20.26 -13.50 -14.33
N LYS A 51 21.14 -12.80 -13.61
CA LYS A 51 22.31 -13.43 -12.96
C LYS A 51 21.86 -14.40 -11.86
N VAL A 52 20.89 -14.00 -11.05
CA VAL A 52 20.34 -14.84 -9.96
C VAL A 52 19.61 -16.06 -10.54
N LEU A 53 18.70 -15.87 -11.51
CA LEU A 53 17.98 -16.96 -12.19
C LEU A 53 18.94 -17.95 -12.87
N THR A 54 19.98 -17.45 -13.53
CA THR A 54 21.02 -18.30 -14.14
C THR A 54 21.79 -19.09 -13.08
N PHE A 55 22.13 -18.46 -11.95
CA PHE A 55 22.83 -19.13 -10.85
C PHE A 55 21.97 -20.22 -10.19
N LEU A 56 20.69 -19.95 -9.98
CA LEU A 56 19.73 -20.93 -9.46
C LEU A 56 19.38 -22.01 -10.50
N ASN A 57 19.58 -21.74 -11.79
CA ASN A 57 19.07 -22.55 -12.90
C ASN A 57 17.55 -22.76 -12.83
N ILE A 58 16.82 -21.68 -12.53
CA ILE A 58 15.36 -21.66 -12.42
C ILE A 58 14.81 -20.69 -13.48
N PRO A 59 13.86 -21.11 -14.34
CA PRO A 59 13.16 -20.21 -15.25
C PRO A 59 12.40 -19.09 -14.52
N GLN A 60 12.32 -17.90 -15.12
CA GLN A 60 11.67 -16.75 -14.47
C GLN A 60 10.19 -17.00 -14.14
N ASP A 61 9.46 -17.75 -14.99
CA ASP A 61 8.03 -17.99 -14.82
C ASP A 61 7.80 -18.94 -13.61
N ASP A 62 8.59 -20.02 -13.53
CA ASP A 62 8.58 -20.95 -12.39
C ASP A 62 8.93 -20.23 -11.07
N PHE A 63 9.87 -19.28 -11.12
CA PHE A 63 10.22 -18.47 -9.96
C PHE A 63 9.09 -17.50 -9.58
N ALA A 64 8.44 -16.87 -10.55
CA ALA A 64 7.33 -15.94 -10.31
C ALA A 64 6.14 -16.66 -9.65
N ASP A 65 5.75 -17.81 -10.20
CA ASP A 65 4.69 -18.66 -9.64
C ASP A 65 5.02 -19.08 -8.20
N ALA A 66 6.26 -19.49 -7.94
CA ALA A 66 6.70 -19.85 -6.59
C ALA A 66 6.70 -18.64 -5.64
N ALA A 67 7.15 -17.47 -6.10
CA ALA A 67 7.20 -16.25 -5.30
C ALA A 67 5.81 -15.68 -4.96
N GLU A 68 4.83 -15.87 -5.83
CA GLU A 68 3.41 -15.59 -5.58
C GLU A 68 2.84 -16.55 -4.53
N GLN A 69 3.13 -17.84 -4.66
CA GLN A 69 2.52 -18.87 -3.82
C GLN A 69 3.12 -18.93 -2.40
N TYR A 70 4.42 -18.70 -2.26
CA TYR A 70 5.17 -19.02 -1.05
C TYR A 70 5.57 -17.79 -0.24
N SER A 71 5.45 -17.93 1.09
CA SER A 71 6.15 -17.03 2.02
C SER A 71 7.66 -17.11 1.83
N ASP A 72 8.41 -16.15 2.38
CA ASP A 72 9.88 -16.15 2.28
C ASP A 72 10.54 -17.43 2.81
N GLY A 73 9.98 -18.02 3.88
CA GLY A 73 10.47 -19.29 4.43
C GLY A 73 10.19 -20.47 3.50
N GLU A 74 8.95 -20.59 3.02
CA GLU A 74 8.55 -21.65 2.09
C GLU A 74 9.27 -21.54 0.75
N LEU A 75 9.48 -20.32 0.25
CA LEU A 75 10.23 -20.05 -0.97
C LEU A 75 11.70 -20.47 -0.79
N SER A 76 12.30 -20.18 0.38
CA SER A 76 13.66 -20.63 0.68
C SER A 76 13.77 -22.16 0.66
N GLU A 77 12.81 -22.86 1.25
CA GLU A 77 12.76 -24.32 1.20
C GLU A 77 12.58 -24.86 -0.23
N TRP A 78 11.73 -24.21 -1.02
CA TRP A 78 11.49 -24.59 -2.41
C TRP A 78 12.76 -24.42 -3.25
N ILE A 79 13.46 -23.28 -3.14
CA ILE A 79 14.73 -23.04 -3.83
C ILE A 79 15.78 -24.08 -3.42
N GLN A 80 15.90 -24.38 -2.13
CA GLN A 80 16.85 -25.39 -1.64
C GLN A 80 16.54 -26.80 -2.18
N LYS A 81 15.28 -27.13 -2.46
CA LYS A 81 14.88 -28.41 -3.07
C LYS A 81 15.03 -28.41 -4.59
N SER A 82 14.98 -27.24 -5.22
CA SER A 82 15.05 -27.05 -6.67
C SER A 82 16.47 -26.86 -7.19
N THR A 83 17.48 -26.75 -6.31
CA THR A 83 18.88 -26.52 -6.68
C THR A 83 19.82 -27.45 -5.92
N ASP A 84 20.95 -27.81 -6.55
CA ASP A 84 22.03 -28.58 -5.91
C ASP A 84 23.17 -27.68 -5.42
N LEU A 85 22.88 -26.39 -5.18
CA LEU A 85 23.88 -25.39 -4.80
C LEU A 85 24.43 -25.64 -3.41
N THR A 86 25.76 -25.65 -3.29
CA THR A 86 26.44 -25.76 -2.00
C THR A 86 26.63 -24.39 -1.34
N GLU A 87 26.93 -24.37 -0.05
CA GLU A 87 27.30 -23.15 0.68
C GLU A 87 28.52 -22.44 0.04
N SER A 88 29.46 -23.22 -0.50
CA SER A 88 30.64 -22.69 -1.20
C SER A 88 30.25 -22.01 -2.53
N ASP A 89 29.29 -22.56 -3.26
CA ASP A 89 28.79 -21.96 -4.50
C ASP A 89 28.10 -20.61 -4.20
N ILE A 90 27.26 -20.59 -3.16
CA ILE A 90 26.57 -19.38 -2.70
C ILE A 90 27.57 -18.31 -2.25
N GLN A 91 28.59 -18.69 -1.46
CA GLN A 91 29.62 -17.76 -1.01
C GLN A 91 30.42 -17.17 -2.19
N THR A 92 30.76 -17.99 -3.18
CA THR A 92 31.46 -17.54 -4.40
C THR A 92 30.59 -16.56 -5.18
N PHE A 93 29.34 -16.93 -5.45
CA PHE A 93 28.37 -16.09 -6.16
C PHE A 93 28.17 -14.74 -5.45
N ASN A 94 27.97 -14.76 -4.14
CA ASN A 94 27.80 -13.54 -3.34
C ASN A 94 29.03 -12.63 -3.41
N THR A 95 30.23 -13.20 -3.29
CA THR A 95 31.49 -12.46 -3.36
C THR A 95 31.63 -11.77 -4.72
N ASP A 96 31.41 -12.51 -5.80
CA ASP A 96 31.50 -11.99 -7.16
C ASP A 96 30.44 -10.91 -7.44
N LEU A 97 29.20 -11.12 -6.98
CA LEU A 97 28.10 -10.20 -7.23
C LEU A 97 28.26 -8.89 -6.44
N LEU A 98 28.72 -8.96 -5.19
CA LEU A 98 29.00 -7.78 -4.36
C LEU A 98 30.15 -6.95 -4.93
N ALA A 99 31.13 -7.60 -5.56
CA ALA A 99 32.28 -6.96 -6.23
C ALA A 99 31.98 -6.52 -7.69
N TRP A 100 30.74 -6.68 -8.18
CA TRP A 100 30.40 -6.39 -9.57
C TRP A 100 30.50 -4.89 -9.89
N GLU A 101 31.57 -4.48 -10.59
CA GLU A 101 31.79 -3.10 -11.00
C GLU A 101 31.00 -2.67 -12.26
N PRO A 102 30.75 -1.36 -12.44
CA PRO A 102 30.28 -0.82 -13.71
C PRO A 102 31.15 -1.28 -14.90
N PHE A 103 30.52 -1.88 -15.90
CA PHE A 103 31.20 -2.66 -16.95
C PHE A 103 31.19 -1.97 -18.32
N ASN A 104 30.52 -0.83 -18.47
CA ASN A 104 30.51 -0.02 -19.68
C ASN A 104 30.33 1.48 -19.36
N ASP A 105 30.45 2.35 -20.35
CA ASP A 105 30.38 3.80 -20.15
C ASP A 105 29.01 4.25 -19.62
N ALA A 106 27.92 3.62 -20.07
CA ALA A 106 26.58 3.92 -19.60
C ALA A 106 26.40 3.64 -18.10
N THR A 107 26.88 2.50 -17.61
CA THR A 107 26.80 2.12 -16.19
C THR A 107 27.74 2.97 -15.32
N ARG A 108 28.93 3.30 -15.82
CA ARG A 108 29.83 4.27 -15.16
C ARG A 108 29.20 5.64 -15.04
N GLN A 109 28.57 6.13 -16.12
CA GLN A 109 27.89 7.42 -16.11
C GLN A 109 26.69 7.41 -15.16
N LYS A 110 25.87 6.35 -15.19
CA LYS A 110 24.73 6.20 -14.27
C LYS A 110 25.16 6.24 -12.79
N LEU A 111 26.26 5.59 -12.43
CA LEU A 111 26.81 5.67 -11.07
C LEU A 111 27.23 7.11 -10.73
N LYS A 112 27.95 7.80 -11.62
CA LYS A 112 28.34 9.20 -11.41
C LYS A 112 27.14 10.13 -11.24
N ASP A 113 26.10 9.95 -12.06
CA ASP A 113 24.87 10.74 -12.01
C ASP A 113 24.15 10.53 -10.67
N ARG A 114 24.05 9.28 -10.19
CA ARG A 114 23.47 8.96 -8.88
C ARG A 114 24.26 9.56 -7.72
N LEU A 115 25.59 9.44 -7.74
CA LEU A 115 26.46 10.03 -6.72
C LEU A 115 26.31 11.56 -6.68
N THR A 116 26.19 12.19 -7.85
CA THR A 116 25.98 13.64 -7.95
C THR A 116 24.59 14.02 -7.45
N LYS A 117 23.54 13.29 -7.87
CA LYS A 117 22.14 13.56 -7.52
C LYS A 117 21.89 13.45 -6.01
N TYR A 118 22.39 12.39 -5.38
CA TYR A 118 22.08 12.08 -3.98
C TYR A 118 23.16 12.52 -2.98
N ASN A 119 24.36 12.86 -3.47
CA ASN A 119 25.49 13.36 -2.68
C ASN A 119 25.68 12.64 -1.32
N PRO A 120 25.80 11.29 -1.31
CA PRO A 120 25.89 10.55 -0.06
C PRO A 120 27.22 10.82 0.67
N PRO A 121 27.25 10.81 2.01
CA PRO A 121 28.47 11.12 2.78
C PRO A 121 29.62 10.14 2.54
N ASN A 122 29.32 8.93 2.08
CA ASN A 122 30.27 7.86 1.77
C ASN A 122 30.45 7.65 0.26
N ALA A 123 30.28 8.69 -0.57
CA ALA A 123 30.36 8.60 -2.03
C ALA A 123 31.59 7.84 -2.55
N GLU A 124 32.75 8.00 -1.92
CA GLU A 124 34.00 7.33 -2.31
C GLU A 124 33.97 5.80 -2.14
N GLN A 125 33.08 5.28 -1.28
CA GLN A 125 32.94 3.85 -0.98
C GLN A 125 31.94 3.15 -1.90
N ILE A 126 31.20 3.90 -2.73
CA ILE A 126 30.15 3.40 -3.62
C ILE A 126 30.75 3.20 -5.00
N THR A 127 31.30 2.01 -5.23
CA THR A 127 32.02 1.66 -6.46
C THR A 127 31.37 0.54 -7.26
N THR A 128 30.49 -0.26 -6.65
CA THR A 128 29.88 -1.44 -7.28
C THR A 128 28.46 -1.20 -7.77
N MET A 129 27.99 -2.04 -8.69
CA MET A 129 26.62 -2.00 -9.22
C MET A 129 25.59 -2.22 -8.11
N ILE A 130 25.86 -3.11 -7.15
CA ILE A 130 25.00 -3.36 -5.99
C ILE A 130 24.87 -2.10 -5.13
N GLN A 131 25.99 -1.45 -4.79
CA GLN A 131 25.97 -0.21 -4.01
C GLN A 131 25.27 0.92 -4.78
N SER A 132 25.49 1.01 -6.09
CA SER A 132 24.82 1.99 -6.95
C SER A 132 23.29 1.83 -6.97
N MET A 133 22.79 0.59 -7.01
CA MET A 133 21.35 0.32 -6.96
C MET A 133 20.77 0.69 -5.60
N GLN A 134 21.46 0.35 -4.51
CA GLN A 134 21.02 0.70 -3.16
C GLN A 134 21.00 2.20 -2.92
N LEU A 135 21.99 2.93 -3.45
CA LEU A 135 21.99 4.39 -3.40
C LEU A 135 20.79 4.97 -4.14
N ASP A 136 20.41 4.39 -5.27
CA ASP A 136 19.26 4.85 -6.05
C ASP A 136 17.94 4.55 -5.33
N ASP A 137 17.77 3.34 -4.80
CA ASP A 137 16.59 2.98 -4.02
C ASP A 137 16.47 3.83 -2.76
N TRP A 138 17.57 4.01 -2.01
CA TRP A 138 17.57 4.91 -0.87
C TRP A 138 17.21 6.33 -1.31
N GLY A 139 17.93 6.86 -2.30
CA GLY A 139 17.77 8.24 -2.80
C GLY A 139 16.39 8.56 -3.38
N CYS A 140 15.68 7.57 -3.95
CA CYS A 140 14.32 7.76 -4.47
C CYS A 140 13.24 7.75 -3.39
N PHE A 141 13.48 7.12 -2.24
CA PHE A 141 12.43 6.82 -1.25
C PHE A 141 12.71 7.33 0.17
N TYR A 142 13.92 7.81 0.46
CA TYR A 142 14.25 8.38 1.78
C TYR A 142 13.58 9.73 2.02
N ASP A 143 13.41 10.53 0.96
CA ASP A 143 12.87 11.88 1.00
C ASP A 143 11.33 11.84 0.98
N VAL A 144 10.74 11.67 2.16
CA VAL A 144 9.29 11.74 2.35
C VAL A 144 8.89 13.21 2.54
N ASP A 145 8.07 13.72 1.61
CA ASP A 145 7.56 15.10 1.67
C ASP A 145 6.10 15.14 2.16
N LEU A 146 5.92 15.41 3.45
CA LEU A 146 4.58 15.53 4.04
C LEU A 146 3.91 16.88 3.72
N SER A 147 4.52 17.79 2.96
CA SER A 147 3.78 18.95 2.43
C SER A 147 2.89 18.59 1.23
N THR A 148 3.14 17.42 0.62
CA THR A 148 2.46 17.00 -0.62
C THR A 148 1.48 15.86 -0.44
N ARG A 149 1.62 15.10 0.65
CA ARG A 149 0.72 13.99 1.01
C ARG A 149 0.70 13.78 2.52
N PRO A 150 -0.38 13.22 3.09
CA PRO A 150 -0.37 12.83 4.49
C PRO A 150 0.53 11.59 4.70
N PRO A 151 1.01 11.35 5.92
CA PRO A 151 1.61 10.07 6.27
C PRO A 151 0.53 8.98 6.25
N ARG A 152 0.94 7.72 6.11
CA ARG A 152 0.01 6.59 6.01
C ARG A 152 -0.89 6.46 7.24
N THR A 153 -2.00 5.73 7.06
CA THR A 153 -2.97 5.46 8.12
C THR A 153 -2.28 4.89 9.38
N PRO A 154 -2.69 5.31 10.58
CA PRO A 154 -2.20 4.71 11.82
C PRO A 154 -2.62 3.23 11.96
N TYR A 155 -3.54 2.73 11.15
CA TYR A 155 -3.90 1.31 11.12
C TYR A 155 -2.98 0.43 10.24
N ASP A 156 -1.98 1.01 9.56
CA ASP A 156 -1.03 0.22 8.76
C ASP A 156 -0.05 -0.55 9.67
N ARG A 157 -0.10 -1.88 9.59
CA ARG A 157 0.72 -2.82 10.39
C ARG A 157 1.93 -3.37 9.63
N SER A 158 2.24 -2.85 8.45
CA SER A 158 3.25 -3.46 7.58
C SER A 158 4.70 -3.34 8.11
N ILE A 159 4.97 -2.51 9.13
CA ILE A 159 6.18 -2.63 9.97
C ILE A 159 5.86 -3.41 11.24
N ALA A 160 6.51 -4.57 11.39
CA ALA A 160 6.53 -5.38 12.61
C ALA A 160 5.15 -5.74 13.21
N GLY A 161 4.05 -5.55 12.47
CA GLY A 161 2.71 -5.75 12.98
C GLY A 161 2.20 -4.63 13.89
N VAL A 162 2.89 -3.49 14.00
CA VAL A 162 2.62 -2.45 15.01
C VAL A 162 1.83 -1.29 14.40
N TYR A 163 0.70 -0.94 15.01
CA TYR A 163 -0.06 0.23 14.60
C TYR A 163 0.69 1.54 14.85
N GLY A 164 0.45 2.53 13.99
CA GLY A 164 1.06 3.86 14.04
C GLY A 164 2.53 3.89 13.62
N LEU A 165 3.24 2.76 13.66
CA LEU A 165 4.66 2.69 13.37
C LEU A 165 4.99 3.08 11.91
N MET A 166 4.12 2.72 10.97
CA MET A 166 4.28 3.12 9.56
C MET A 166 4.07 4.61 9.32
N ARG A 167 3.06 5.19 9.97
CA ARG A 167 2.82 6.63 10.01
C ARG A 167 4.02 7.36 10.62
N MET A 168 4.55 6.82 11.71
CA MET A 168 5.74 7.32 12.38
C MET A 168 6.98 7.24 11.50
N ALA A 169 7.17 6.18 10.71
CA ALA A 169 8.26 6.07 9.75
C ALA A 169 8.22 7.17 8.68
N ASP A 170 7.03 7.50 8.16
CA ASP A 170 6.85 8.61 7.22
C ASP A 170 7.25 9.95 7.87
N LYS A 171 6.80 10.20 9.10
CA LYS A 171 7.15 11.39 9.88
C LYS A 171 8.65 11.47 10.18
N ALA A 172 9.27 10.35 10.55
CA ALA A 172 10.68 10.27 10.88
C ALA A 172 11.56 10.61 9.65
N ARG A 173 11.22 10.03 8.50
CA ARG A 173 11.88 10.31 7.22
C ARG A 173 11.69 11.78 6.82
N ALA A 174 10.46 12.29 6.89
CA ALA A 174 10.18 13.69 6.58
C ALA A 174 10.91 14.67 7.53
N ALA A 175 11.04 14.30 8.80
CA ALA A 175 11.78 15.06 9.79
C ALA A 175 13.28 15.14 9.48
N SER A 176 13.86 14.07 8.92
CA SER A 176 15.29 14.03 8.59
C SER A 176 15.67 14.93 7.40
N VAL A 177 14.69 15.44 6.66
CA VAL A 177 14.89 16.26 5.45
C VAL A 177 14.10 17.58 5.50
N ASP A 178 13.63 17.99 6.69
CA ASP A 178 12.87 19.23 6.93
C ASP A 178 11.55 19.37 6.12
N LYS A 179 10.83 18.26 5.92
CA LYS A 179 9.56 18.21 5.15
C LYS A 179 8.38 17.64 5.94
N LEU A 180 8.38 17.83 7.26
CA LEU A 180 7.30 17.44 8.15
C LEU A 180 5.96 18.16 7.89
N ASN A 181 5.98 19.32 7.22
CA ASN A 181 4.82 20.21 7.14
C ASN A 181 4.27 20.55 8.54
N GLY A 182 2.97 20.34 8.79
CA GLY A 182 2.32 20.58 10.09
C GLY A 182 2.41 19.41 11.07
N TYR A 183 3.01 18.27 10.69
CA TYR A 183 3.14 17.12 11.57
C TYR A 183 4.29 17.30 12.57
N ILE A 184 4.19 16.59 13.69
CA ILE A 184 5.21 16.57 14.74
C ILE A 184 5.72 15.13 14.88
N TYR A 185 6.98 14.89 14.54
CA TYR A 185 7.67 13.64 14.88
C TYR A 185 8.02 13.62 16.37
N ASP A 186 7.93 12.45 17.00
CA ASP A 186 8.02 12.29 18.47
C ASP A 186 6.86 13.00 19.21
N CYS A 187 5.66 12.96 18.62
CA CYS A 187 4.44 13.43 19.30
C CYS A 187 3.96 12.39 20.35
N PRO A 188 2.95 12.70 21.19
CA PRO A 188 2.50 11.80 22.26
C PRO A 188 2.18 10.36 21.81
N ILE A 189 1.55 10.18 20.65
CA ILE A 189 1.25 8.84 20.09
C ILE A 189 2.55 8.13 19.68
N ASP A 190 3.50 8.83 19.05
CA ASP A 190 4.81 8.25 18.69
C ASP A 190 5.57 7.82 19.95
N GLN A 191 5.54 8.63 21.01
CA GLN A 191 6.18 8.33 22.29
C GLN A 191 5.62 7.07 22.95
N GLU A 192 4.32 6.82 22.85
CA GLU A 192 3.71 5.57 23.32
C GLU A 192 4.17 4.36 22.51
N ILE A 193 4.30 4.50 21.19
CA ILE A 193 4.82 3.44 20.30
C ILE A 193 6.29 3.16 20.62
N LEU A 194 7.12 4.19 20.75
CA LEU A 194 8.54 4.08 21.11
C LEU A 194 8.71 3.43 22.49
N ALA A 195 7.92 3.85 23.48
CA ALA A 195 7.95 3.28 24.83
C ALA A 195 7.50 1.81 24.83
N CYS A 196 6.52 1.45 23.99
CA CYS A 196 6.16 0.06 23.78
C CYS A 196 7.36 -0.72 23.24
N LEU A 197 7.98 -0.26 22.16
CA LEU A 197 9.04 -1.02 21.47
C LEU A 197 10.39 -0.98 22.19
N GLY A 198 10.61 -0.02 23.09
CA GLY A 198 11.86 0.19 23.81
C GLY A 198 12.90 0.97 22.99
N PHE A 199 12.45 1.91 22.16
CA PHE A 199 13.33 2.73 21.31
C PHE A 199 13.35 4.19 21.74
N SER A 200 14.45 4.89 21.45
CA SER A 200 14.44 6.35 21.42
C SER A 200 13.93 6.87 20.07
N ALA A 201 13.49 8.14 20.02
CA ALA A 201 13.11 8.77 18.76
C ALA A 201 14.29 8.82 17.79
N ASP A 202 15.48 9.19 18.26
CA ASP A 202 16.68 9.27 17.43
C ASP A 202 17.05 7.91 16.80
N ASP A 203 17.04 6.82 17.59
CA ASP A 203 17.34 5.48 17.10
C ASP A 203 16.34 5.05 16.01
N TYR A 204 15.05 5.32 16.23
CA TYR A 204 14.02 4.96 15.26
C TYR A 204 14.10 5.83 14.00
N GLN A 205 14.40 7.12 14.13
CA GLN A 205 14.57 8.02 12.99
C GLN A 205 15.73 7.56 12.11
N GLU A 206 16.87 7.24 12.72
CA GLU A 206 18.02 6.69 12.01
C GLU A 206 17.63 5.39 11.28
N ALA A 207 16.92 4.48 11.95
CA ALA A 207 16.48 3.23 11.35
C ALA A 207 15.51 3.45 10.17
N ALA A 208 14.54 4.35 10.29
CA ALA A 208 13.56 4.64 9.24
C ALA A 208 14.20 5.34 8.03
N HIS A 209 15.20 6.18 8.27
CA HIS A 209 15.97 6.86 7.22
C HIS A 209 16.84 5.90 6.41
N HIS A 210 17.46 4.91 7.06
CA HIS A 210 18.26 3.91 6.37
C HIS A 210 17.40 2.82 5.71
N ASN A 211 16.34 2.35 6.37
CA ASN A 211 15.48 1.28 5.87
C ASN A 211 14.25 1.87 5.16
N VAL A 212 14.41 2.16 3.86
CA VAL A 212 13.39 2.82 3.03
C VAL A 212 12.24 1.91 2.57
N ASN A 213 12.31 0.60 2.86
CA ASN A 213 11.19 -0.33 2.64
C ASN A 213 10.71 -0.94 3.97
N ASN A 214 9.45 -1.36 3.98
CA ASN A 214 8.78 -1.82 5.19
C ASN A 214 9.35 -3.14 5.71
N ILE A 215 9.85 -4.02 4.81
CA ILE A 215 10.35 -5.35 5.19
C ILE A 215 11.64 -5.22 6.01
N GLU A 216 12.60 -4.42 5.55
CA GLU A 216 13.87 -4.23 6.26
C GLU A 216 13.71 -3.41 7.53
N LEU A 217 12.82 -2.40 7.53
CA LEU A 217 12.50 -1.68 8.76
C LEU A 217 11.79 -2.60 9.77
N SER A 218 10.91 -3.49 9.31
CA SER A 218 10.26 -4.52 10.14
C SER A 218 11.27 -5.51 10.71
N ALA A 219 12.26 -5.94 9.92
CA ALA A 219 13.35 -6.78 10.41
C ALA A 219 14.18 -6.06 11.49
N TRP A 220 14.59 -4.82 11.23
CA TRP A 220 15.32 -4.01 12.20
C TRP A 220 14.53 -3.85 13.51
N VAL A 221 13.23 -3.55 13.43
CA VAL A 221 12.39 -3.42 14.63
C VAL A 221 12.37 -4.74 15.41
N LYS A 222 12.12 -5.87 14.75
CA LYS A 222 12.06 -7.20 15.39
C LYS A 222 13.38 -7.61 16.03
N ASP A 223 14.51 -7.27 15.41
CA ASP A 223 15.84 -7.61 15.93
C ASP A 223 16.23 -6.74 17.14
N ASN A 224 15.63 -5.56 17.28
CA ASN A 224 16.01 -4.60 18.32
C ASN A 224 14.96 -4.44 19.44
N THR A 225 13.74 -4.97 19.27
CA THR A 225 12.73 -5.00 20.34
C THR A 225 12.74 -6.32 21.12
N GLN A 226 12.35 -6.26 22.39
CA GLN A 226 12.12 -7.45 23.23
C GLN A 226 10.63 -7.85 23.29
N ARG A 227 9.76 -7.14 22.55
CA ARG A 227 8.32 -7.38 22.60
C ARG A 227 7.92 -8.65 21.87
N THR A 228 7.08 -9.43 22.53
CA THR A 228 6.44 -10.61 21.96
C THR A 228 5.28 -10.22 21.04
N PRO A 229 4.89 -11.08 20.08
CA PRO A 229 3.71 -10.84 19.25
C PRO A 229 2.42 -10.61 20.05
N SER A 230 2.28 -11.26 21.22
CA SER A 230 1.13 -11.05 22.11
C SER A 230 1.12 -9.67 22.75
N GLU A 231 2.27 -9.15 23.16
CA GLU A 231 2.38 -7.79 23.70
C GLU A 231 2.10 -6.74 22.62
N ILE A 232 2.59 -6.95 21.39
CA ILE A 232 2.27 -6.09 20.24
C ILE A 232 0.77 -6.11 19.94
N SER A 233 0.14 -7.28 19.94
CA SER A 233 -1.31 -7.40 19.74
C SER A 233 -2.10 -6.66 20.83
N GLN A 234 -1.69 -6.77 22.10
CA GLN A 234 -2.30 -6.04 23.22
C GLN A 234 -2.13 -4.52 23.06
N PHE A 235 -0.92 -4.07 22.74
CA PHE A 235 -0.63 -2.66 22.50
C PHE A 235 -1.47 -2.10 21.35
N ASN A 236 -1.52 -2.81 20.22
CA ASN A 236 -2.32 -2.43 19.06
C ASN A 236 -3.80 -2.22 19.43
N TYR A 237 -4.38 -3.15 20.19
CA TYR A 237 -5.76 -3.01 20.67
C TYR A 237 -5.94 -1.74 21.52
N GLN A 238 -5.01 -1.46 22.44
CA GLN A 238 -5.08 -0.30 23.31
C GLN A 238 -4.96 1.02 22.54
N ILE A 239 -3.93 1.15 21.68
CA ILE A 239 -3.66 2.40 20.97
C ILE A 239 -4.73 2.72 19.92
N SER A 240 -5.29 1.70 19.25
CA SER A 240 -6.31 1.90 18.23
C SER A 240 -7.69 2.28 18.78
N HIS A 241 -7.96 1.98 20.06
CA HIS A 241 -9.20 2.35 20.75
C HIS A 241 -9.04 3.60 21.62
N LYS A 242 -7.86 4.25 21.58
CA LYS A 242 -7.58 5.40 22.42
C LYS A 242 -8.36 6.62 21.94
N GLY A 243 -9.22 7.15 22.81
CA GLY A 243 -9.91 8.43 22.64
C GLY A 243 -9.22 9.58 23.38
N PRO A 244 -9.79 10.79 23.36
CA PRO A 244 -9.33 11.89 24.19
C PRO A 244 -9.56 11.57 25.68
N GLU A 245 -8.53 11.78 26.50
CA GLU A 245 -8.62 11.59 27.96
C GLU A 245 -8.45 12.92 28.68
N GLY A 246 -9.54 13.44 29.27
CA GLY A 246 -9.56 14.71 29.99
C GLY A 246 -10.05 15.90 29.16
N GLU A 247 -10.50 16.95 29.85
CA GLU A 247 -11.25 18.07 29.27
C GLU A 247 -10.49 18.82 28.14
N GLU A 248 -9.17 18.99 28.30
CA GLU A 248 -8.34 19.67 27.29
C GLU A 248 -8.27 18.86 25.99
N LEU A 249 -7.96 17.56 26.09
CA LEU A 249 -7.90 16.67 24.94
C LEU A 249 -9.27 16.46 24.29
N GLU A 250 -10.34 16.39 25.08
CA GLU A 250 -11.71 16.33 24.57
C GLU A 250 -12.06 17.58 23.77
N THR A 251 -11.64 18.76 24.26
CA THR A 251 -11.86 20.03 23.55
C THR A 251 -11.13 20.04 22.21
N ILE A 252 -9.85 19.63 22.18
CA ILE A 252 -9.06 19.53 20.95
C ILE A 252 -9.71 18.54 19.97
N PHE A 253 -10.03 17.34 20.45
CA PHE A 253 -10.65 16.29 19.65
C PHE A 253 -11.97 16.75 19.02
N ASN A 254 -12.87 17.32 19.82
CA ASN A 254 -14.16 17.79 19.33
C ASN A 254 -14.00 18.96 18.34
N THR A 255 -13.05 19.87 18.59
CA THR A 255 -12.76 20.99 17.66
C THR A 255 -12.32 20.48 16.29
N VAL A 256 -11.41 19.52 16.25
CA VAL A 256 -10.93 18.93 14.99
C VAL A 256 -12.05 18.13 14.32
N ARG A 257 -12.79 17.30 15.06
CA ARG A 257 -13.91 16.52 14.50
C ARG A 257 -14.99 17.41 13.90
N ASP A 258 -15.34 18.50 14.57
CA ASP A 258 -16.37 19.43 14.07
C ASP A 258 -15.89 20.20 12.83
N ARG A 259 -14.56 20.40 12.68
CA ARG A 259 -13.95 20.97 11.46
C ARG A 259 -14.05 20.01 10.28
N VAL A 260 -13.65 18.75 10.46
CA VAL A 260 -13.41 17.82 9.34
C VAL A 260 -14.59 16.89 9.04
N ALA A 261 -15.39 16.58 10.04
CA ALA A 261 -16.50 15.63 9.96
C ALA A 261 -17.66 16.05 10.88
N PRO A 262 -18.27 17.24 10.65
CA PRO A 262 -19.31 17.77 11.52
C PRO A 262 -20.47 16.79 11.70
N GLY A 263 -20.85 16.53 12.95
CA GLY A 263 -21.94 15.63 13.31
C GLY A 263 -21.60 14.13 13.34
N ARG A 264 -20.37 13.73 12.97
CA ARG A 264 -19.90 12.33 13.06
C ARG A 264 -19.50 11.93 14.49
N ILE A 265 -20.47 11.97 15.40
CA ILE A 265 -20.27 11.64 16.83
C ILE A 265 -19.88 10.17 17.07
N ASP A 266 -19.97 9.32 16.05
CA ASP A 266 -19.45 7.95 16.06
C ASP A 266 -17.92 7.89 16.07
N ILE A 267 -17.24 8.97 15.65
CA ILE A 267 -15.78 9.10 15.70
C ILE A 267 -15.37 9.43 17.14
N THR A 268 -14.72 8.45 17.77
CA THR A 268 -14.40 8.47 19.20
C THR A 268 -12.93 8.16 19.49
N THR A 269 -12.14 7.74 18.49
CA THR A 269 -10.72 7.40 18.63
C THR A 269 -9.84 8.39 17.90
N TRP A 270 -8.61 8.58 18.38
CA TRP A 270 -7.63 9.45 17.72
C TRP A 270 -7.28 8.96 16.32
N PHE A 271 -7.18 7.64 16.11
CA PHE A 271 -6.83 7.10 14.80
C PHE A 271 -7.90 7.38 13.74
N ASP A 272 -9.17 7.18 14.09
CA ASP A 272 -10.27 7.54 13.18
C ASP A 272 -10.29 9.04 12.86
N LEU A 273 -10.01 9.88 13.86
CA LEU A 273 -9.95 11.32 13.65
C LEU A 273 -8.75 11.72 12.78
N LEU A 274 -7.57 11.15 13.00
CA LEU A 274 -6.36 11.41 12.22
C LEU A 274 -6.55 11.02 10.74
N ASP A 275 -7.23 9.91 10.46
CA ASP A 275 -7.49 9.51 9.08
C ASP A 275 -8.41 10.52 8.36
N LEU A 276 -9.46 11.01 9.03
CA LEU A 276 -10.35 12.04 8.50
C LEU A 276 -9.67 13.41 8.36
N ASP A 277 -8.82 13.76 9.33
CA ASP A 277 -8.09 15.02 9.36
C ASP A 277 -7.10 15.12 8.20
N ASP A 278 -6.37 14.04 7.94
CA ASP A 278 -5.45 13.92 6.81
C ASP A 278 -6.19 14.03 5.46
N GLU A 279 -7.34 13.38 5.28
CA GLU A 279 -8.09 13.51 4.02
C GLU A 279 -8.60 14.94 3.81
N TYR A 280 -9.09 15.57 4.89
CA TYR A 280 -9.60 16.94 4.85
C TYR A 280 -8.50 17.95 4.53
N ASP A 281 -7.36 17.92 5.22
CA ASP A 281 -6.29 18.91 5.07
C ASP A 281 -5.61 18.82 3.69
N TYR A 282 -5.65 17.66 3.03
CA TYR A 282 -5.11 17.47 1.68
C TYR A 282 -6.17 17.50 0.59
N GLY A 283 -7.46 17.54 0.95
CA GLY A 283 -8.57 17.54 -0.01
C GLY A 283 -8.61 16.29 -0.89
N ILE A 284 -8.23 15.14 -0.35
CA ILE A 284 -8.16 13.86 -1.07
C ILE A 284 -9.24 12.88 -0.60
N VAL A 285 -9.42 11.82 -1.38
CA VAL A 285 -10.15 10.61 -0.95
C VAL A 285 -9.13 9.49 -0.88
N ASP A 286 -8.96 8.87 0.28
CA ASP A 286 -7.95 7.85 0.52
C ASP A 286 -8.60 6.52 0.91
N LEU A 287 -8.82 5.69 -0.11
CA LEU A 287 -9.44 4.38 0.04
C LEU A 287 -8.51 3.33 0.65
N THR A 288 -7.29 3.71 1.06
CA THR A 288 -6.46 2.87 1.94
C THR A 288 -6.91 2.97 3.41
N ARG A 289 -7.71 3.99 3.76
CA ARG A 289 -8.19 4.29 5.11
C ARG A 289 -9.62 3.82 5.35
N HIS A 290 -10.45 3.85 4.32
CA HIS A 290 -11.85 3.45 4.40
C HIS A 290 -12.39 2.95 3.05
N ALA A 291 -13.52 2.23 3.09
CA ALA A 291 -14.22 1.84 1.87
C ALA A 291 -14.85 3.06 1.19
N PRO A 292 -14.92 3.11 -0.15
CA PRO A 292 -15.73 4.13 -0.82
C PRO A 292 -17.20 3.93 -0.45
N ARG A 293 -18.04 4.93 -0.72
CA ARG A 293 -19.47 4.90 -0.38
C ARG A 293 -20.15 3.61 -0.84
N SER A 294 -21.21 3.27 -0.12
CA SER A 294 -21.93 2.00 -0.28
C SER A 294 -22.19 1.70 -1.75
N ALA A 295 -21.99 0.46 -2.15
CA ALA A 295 -22.37 0.05 -3.50
C ALA A 295 -23.87 0.22 -3.73
N TYR A 296 -24.70 0.25 -2.67
CA TYR A 296 -26.15 0.51 -2.72
C TYR A 296 -26.53 1.98 -2.64
N ASP A 297 -25.57 2.89 -2.54
CA ASP A 297 -25.85 4.33 -2.47
C ASP A 297 -26.54 4.81 -3.75
N THR A 298 -27.70 5.46 -3.59
CA THR A 298 -28.50 6.07 -4.66
C THR A 298 -28.73 7.56 -4.43
N SER A 299 -27.93 8.20 -3.56
CA SER A 299 -28.05 9.64 -3.26
C SER A 299 -27.78 10.52 -4.48
N LEU A 300 -27.00 10.03 -5.44
CA LEU A 300 -26.63 10.74 -6.66
C LEU A 300 -27.37 10.14 -7.87
N MET A 301 -28.18 10.96 -8.55
CA MET A 301 -29.01 10.59 -9.72
C MET A 301 -29.94 9.38 -9.52
N SER A 302 -30.23 8.97 -8.28
CA SER A 302 -30.87 7.67 -7.99
C SER A 302 -30.12 6.47 -8.60
N LEU A 303 -28.85 6.62 -8.97
CA LEU A 303 -28.08 5.61 -9.69
C LEU A 303 -27.17 4.86 -8.73
N ILE A 304 -27.38 3.55 -8.65
CA ILE A 304 -26.64 2.71 -7.71
C ILE A 304 -25.13 2.72 -7.99
N GLY A 305 -24.33 2.98 -6.96
CA GLY A 305 -22.88 2.96 -7.04
C GLY A 305 -22.24 4.18 -7.71
N LEU A 306 -22.99 5.20 -8.11
CA LEU A 306 -22.43 6.43 -8.69
C LEU A 306 -21.53 7.17 -7.68
N ALA A 307 -21.99 7.32 -6.44
CA ALA A 307 -21.20 7.87 -5.34
C ALA A 307 -19.87 7.12 -5.15
N ARG A 308 -19.92 5.78 -5.19
CA ARG A 308 -18.75 4.91 -5.11
C ARG A 308 -17.78 5.13 -6.28
N LEU A 309 -18.30 5.27 -7.51
CA LEU A 309 -17.49 5.54 -8.70
C LEU A 309 -16.75 6.88 -8.57
N ILE A 310 -17.40 7.90 -8.04
CA ILE A 310 -16.79 9.22 -7.78
C ILE A 310 -15.65 9.07 -6.77
N ASP A 311 -15.89 8.40 -5.65
CA ASP A 311 -14.86 8.21 -4.60
C ASP A 311 -13.63 7.50 -5.16
N LYS A 312 -13.84 6.42 -5.93
CA LYS A 312 -12.75 5.66 -6.55
C LYS A 312 -12.02 6.47 -7.62
N GLY A 313 -12.76 7.27 -8.41
CA GLY A 313 -12.16 8.17 -9.39
C GLY A 313 -11.26 9.23 -8.73
N ARG A 314 -11.72 9.83 -7.63
CA ARG A 314 -10.94 10.78 -6.81
C ARG A 314 -9.73 10.12 -6.17
N ALA A 315 -9.89 8.95 -5.57
CA ALA A 315 -8.80 8.21 -4.96
C ALA A 315 -7.74 7.77 -5.97
N SER A 316 -8.15 7.40 -7.18
CA SER A 316 -7.22 7.11 -8.27
C SER A 316 -6.44 8.35 -8.72
N LEU A 317 -7.00 9.57 -8.64
CA LEU A 317 -6.27 10.81 -8.93
C LEU A 317 -5.21 11.14 -7.88
N SER A 318 -5.43 10.77 -6.62
CA SER A 318 -4.49 10.97 -5.51
C SER A 318 -3.58 9.76 -5.22
N ASN A 319 -3.56 8.75 -6.09
CA ASN A 319 -2.81 7.49 -5.92
C ASN A 319 -3.09 6.80 -4.57
N SER A 320 -4.34 6.87 -4.12
CA SER A 320 -4.83 6.36 -2.84
C SER A 320 -6.02 5.42 -3.03
N LEU A 321 -6.04 4.71 -4.17
CA LEU A 321 -7.10 3.77 -4.53
C LEU A 321 -7.08 2.51 -3.65
N GLY A 322 -5.94 2.15 -3.05
CA GLY A 322 -5.79 0.93 -2.25
C GLY A 322 -6.01 -0.34 -3.10
N ASP A 323 -6.65 -1.35 -2.51
CA ASP A 323 -6.93 -2.64 -3.17
C ASP A 323 -8.09 -2.58 -4.18
N TYR A 324 -8.61 -1.38 -4.46
CA TYR A 324 -9.71 -1.22 -5.41
C TYR A 324 -9.21 -1.12 -6.86
N PHE A 325 -10.03 -1.60 -7.79
CA PHE A 325 -9.86 -1.32 -9.23
C PHE A 325 -10.75 -0.15 -9.64
N TYR A 326 -10.33 0.67 -10.61
CA TYR A 326 -11.14 1.79 -11.12
C TYR A 326 -11.52 1.58 -12.60
N GLY A 327 -12.68 2.09 -12.99
CA GLY A 327 -13.06 2.22 -14.39
C GLY A 327 -13.28 0.87 -15.08
N ARG A 328 -12.54 0.60 -16.17
CA ARG A 328 -12.73 -0.62 -16.97
C ARG A 328 -12.32 -1.91 -16.25
N ASP A 329 -11.38 -1.80 -15.31
CA ASP A 329 -10.85 -2.92 -14.54
C ASP A 329 -11.76 -3.26 -13.34
N SER A 330 -12.77 -2.41 -13.08
CA SER A 330 -13.82 -2.70 -12.10
C SER A 330 -15.15 -3.06 -12.77
N PHE A 331 -15.69 -4.21 -12.37
CA PHE A 331 -16.96 -4.70 -12.89
C PHE A 331 -18.13 -3.73 -12.67
N LEU A 332 -18.24 -3.10 -11.49
CA LEU A 332 -19.34 -2.18 -11.20
C LEU A 332 -19.15 -0.85 -11.96
N ASP A 333 -17.96 -0.25 -11.89
CA ASP A 333 -17.64 1.01 -12.55
C ASP A 333 -17.85 0.92 -14.06
N SER A 334 -17.35 -0.14 -14.71
CA SER A 334 -17.51 -0.34 -16.15
C SER A 334 -18.98 -0.42 -16.59
N MET A 335 -19.88 -0.96 -15.75
CA MET A 335 -21.31 -0.97 -16.04
C MET A 335 -21.95 0.41 -15.85
N ILE A 336 -21.57 1.14 -14.81
CA ILE A 336 -22.07 2.50 -14.54
C ILE A 336 -21.62 3.44 -15.67
N LEU A 337 -20.33 3.45 -15.99
CA LEU A 337 -19.75 4.25 -17.07
C LEU A 337 -20.41 3.96 -18.42
N LYS A 338 -20.67 2.67 -18.72
CA LYS A 338 -21.41 2.27 -19.92
C LYS A 338 -22.87 2.76 -19.91
N PHE A 339 -23.52 2.77 -18.75
CA PHE A 339 -24.88 3.31 -18.62
C PHE A 339 -24.91 4.82 -18.86
N LEU A 340 -23.93 5.55 -18.29
CA LEU A 340 -23.76 6.99 -18.48
C LEU A 340 -23.33 7.34 -19.92
N GLY A 341 -22.68 6.43 -20.63
CA GLY A 341 -22.12 6.68 -21.96
C GLY A 341 -20.82 7.47 -21.93
N ILE A 342 -20.08 7.40 -20.82
CA ILE A 342 -18.85 8.17 -20.55
C ILE A 342 -17.70 7.19 -20.37
N SER A 343 -16.52 7.49 -20.92
CA SER A 343 -15.33 6.66 -20.71
C SER A 343 -14.76 6.84 -19.29
N ALA A 344 -13.99 5.87 -18.79
CA ALA A 344 -13.35 5.99 -17.47
C ALA A 344 -12.38 7.19 -17.42
N ASP A 345 -11.66 7.44 -18.51
CA ASP A 345 -10.71 8.53 -18.65
C ASP A 345 -11.42 9.89 -18.68
N ASP A 346 -12.51 10.02 -19.44
CA ASP A 346 -13.29 11.27 -19.49
C ASP A 346 -13.93 11.57 -18.13
N PHE A 347 -14.47 10.55 -17.46
CA PHE A 347 -15.05 10.69 -16.13
C PHE A 347 -13.98 11.12 -15.11
N GLN A 348 -12.82 10.46 -15.10
CA GLN A 348 -11.72 10.81 -14.19
C GLN A 348 -11.15 12.20 -14.48
N ASN A 349 -11.02 12.57 -15.77
CA ASN A 349 -10.55 13.90 -16.15
C ASN A 349 -11.52 14.98 -15.69
N ALA A 350 -12.84 14.76 -15.80
CA ALA A 350 -13.83 15.70 -15.28
C ALA A 350 -13.69 15.90 -13.76
N LEU A 351 -13.42 14.83 -12.99
CA LEU A 351 -13.27 14.92 -11.53
C LEU A 351 -12.13 15.84 -11.08
N LYS A 352 -11.13 16.13 -11.93
CA LYS A 352 -10.04 17.07 -11.59
C LYS A 352 -10.55 18.49 -11.31
N ASP A 353 -11.63 18.88 -11.99
CA ASP A 353 -12.20 20.24 -11.91
C ASP A 353 -13.50 20.30 -11.09
N LEU A 354 -14.07 19.13 -10.73
CA LEU A 354 -15.36 19.02 -10.04
C LEU A 354 -15.15 18.73 -8.54
N SER A 355 -15.14 19.80 -7.74
CA SER A 355 -14.75 19.77 -6.33
C SER A 355 -15.67 18.96 -5.41
N ASP A 356 -16.96 18.80 -5.74
CA ASP A 356 -17.95 18.12 -4.90
C ASP A 356 -19.00 17.34 -5.72
N ASP A 357 -19.86 16.59 -5.04
CA ASP A 357 -20.92 15.79 -5.66
C ASP A 357 -21.92 16.66 -6.46
N ASN A 358 -22.21 17.89 -6.02
CA ASN A 358 -23.15 18.77 -6.74
C ASN A 358 -22.55 19.22 -8.08
N ALA A 359 -21.25 19.51 -8.11
CA ALA A 359 -20.53 19.81 -9.35
C ALA A 359 -20.58 18.61 -10.31
N VAL A 360 -20.38 17.38 -9.81
CA VAL A 360 -20.50 16.16 -10.61
C VAL A 360 -21.93 15.96 -11.13
N LEU A 361 -22.95 16.14 -10.28
CA LEU A 361 -24.35 16.03 -10.69
C LEU A 361 -24.71 17.03 -11.79
N ASN A 362 -24.31 18.29 -11.65
CA ASN A 362 -24.56 19.32 -12.66
C ASN A 362 -23.88 18.99 -13.98
N TRP A 363 -22.63 18.51 -13.95
CA TRP A 363 -21.93 18.08 -15.15
C TRP A 363 -22.64 16.90 -15.82
N LEU A 364 -23.07 15.89 -15.06
CA LEU A 364 -23.76 14.71 -15.59
C LEU A 364 -25.13 15.04 -16.20
N GLN A 365 -25.84 16.08 -15.74
CA GLN A 365 -27.11 16.50 -16.33
C GLN A 365 -26.98 16.84 -17.83
N ASP A 366 -25.85 17.40 -18.24
CA ASP A 366 -25.60 17.77 -19.64
C ASP A 366 -25.04 16.60 -20.48
N GLN A 367 -24.47 15.59 -19.84
CA GLN A 367 -23.83 14.45 -20.53
C GLN A 367 -24.76 13.24 -20.71
N VAL A 368 -25.77 13.09 -19.84
CA VAL A 368 -26.51 11.84 -19.68
C VAL A 368 -27.98 12.01 -20.07
N ASP A 369 -28.34 11.51 -21.26
CA ASP A 369 -29.73 11.38 -21.70
C ASP A 369 -30.31 10.01 -21.25
N LYS A 370 -30.70 9.94 -19.96
CA LYS A 370 -31.33 8.77 -19.34
C LYS A 370 -32.55 9.18 -18.52
N SER A 371 -33.63 8.42 -18.67
CA SER A 371 -34.83 8.62 -17.87
C SER A 371 -34.73 7.92 -16.51
N ASP A 372 -35.57 8.31 -15.56
CA ASP A 372 -35.72 7.61 -14.28
C ASP A 372 -36.08 6.12 -14.47
N THR A 373 -36.78 5.78 -15.56
CA THR A 373 -37.12 4.39 -15.90
C THR A 373 -35.88 3.61 -16.32
N ASP A 374 -34.96 4.24 -17.05
CA ASP A 374 -33.68 3.64 -17.41
C ASP A 374 -32.81 3.40 -16.17
N THR A 375 -32.72 4.39 -15.29
CA THR A 375 -32.00 4.30 -14.01
C THR A 375 -32.56 3.18 -13.14
N LYS A 376 -33.90 3.11 -12.99
CA LYS A 376 -34.54 2.01 -12.24
C LYS A 376 -34.22 0.65 -12.85
N SER A 377 -34.32 0.52 -14.18
CA SER A 377 -34.03 -0.73 -14.88
C SER A 377 -32.57 -1.16 -14.72
N PHE A 378 -31.65 -0.20 -14.72
CA PHE A 378 -30.24 -0.45 -14.41
C PHE A 378 -30.07 -0.93 -12.96
N ASN A 379 -30.65 -0.22 -11.99
CA ASN A 379 -30.54 -0.58 -10.58
C ASN A 379 -31.10 -1.99 -10.30
N ASP A 380 -32.29 -2.31 -10.80
CA ASP A 380 -32.91 -3.65 -10.65
C ASP A 380 -31.98 -4.74 -11.22
N LYS A 381 -31.36 -4.47 -12.37
CA LYS A 381 -30.41 -5.39 -13.00
C LYS A 381 -29.13 -5.58 -12.17
N ILE A 382 -28.54 -4.51 -11.64
CA ILE A 382 -27.29 -4.60 -10.86
C ILE A 382 -27.54 -5.29 -9.52
N THR A 383 -28.60 -4.89 -8.82
CA THR A 383 -28.97 -5.44 -7.52
C THR A 383 -29.30 -6.92 -7.57
N GLY A 384 -29.96 -7.39 -8.63
CA GLY A 384 -30.28 -8.80 -8.85
C GLY A 384 -29.15 -9.65 -9.44
N ARG A 385 -27.98 -9.07 -9.73
CA ARG A 385 -26.93 -9.78 -10.47
C ARG A 385 -26.09 -10.69 -9.57
N GLY A 386 -26.21 -12.00 -9.77
CA GLY A 386 -25.33 -13.02 -9.19
C GLY A 386 -24.32 -13.61 -10.19
N PRO A 387 -23.48 -14.57 -9.73
CA PRO A 387 -22.57 -15.31 -10.60
C PRO A 387 -23.33 -16.18 -11.61
N HIS A 388 -23.00 -16.07 -12.90
CA HIS A 388 -23.81 -16.68 -13.97
C HIS A 388 -23.23 -17.97 -14.56
N ASN A 389 -21.94 -18.25 -14.36
CA ASN A 389 -21.29 -19.48 -14.82
C ASN A 389 -20.61 -20.24 -13.66
N THR A 390 -20.18 -21.48 -13.92
CA THR A 390 -19.65 -22.38 -12.87
C THR A 390 -18.37 -21.84 -12.25
N GLN A 391 -17.47 -21.27 -13.05
CA GLN A 391 -16.23 -20.69 -12.56
C GLN A 391 -16.50 -19.49 -11.64
N GLN A 392 -17.38 -18.57 -12.06
CA GLN A 392 -17.77 -17.43 -11.22
C GLN A 392 -18.50 -17.87 -9.97
N ARG A 393 -19.34 -18.92 -10.02
CA ARG A 393 -20.00 -19.46 -8.82
C ARG A 393 -18.98 -20.00 -7.81
N ALA A 394 -17.95 -20.70 -8.28
CA ALA A 394 -16.88 -21.21 -7.42
C ALA A 394 -16.06 -20.06 -6.82
N TRP A 395 -15.61 -19.10 -7.65
CA TRP A 395 -14.88 -17.91 -7.19
C TRP A 395 -15.70 -17.11 -6.17
N PHE A 396 -16.95 -16.80 -6.49
CA PHE A 396 -17.84 -16.02 -5.63
C PHE A 396 -18.07 -16.72 -4.28
N LYS A 397 -18.34 -18.04 -4.30
CA LYS A 397 -18.51 -18.82 -3.08
C LYS A 397 -17.23 -18.80 -2.24
N ASN A 398 -16.06 -18.96 -2.86
CA ASN A 398 -14.79 -18.91 -2.15
C ASN A 398 -14.54 -17.52 -1.56
N ARG A 399 -14.82 -16.43 -2.30
CA ARG A 399 -14.67 -15.06 -1.80
C ARG A 399 -15.59 -14.80 -0.61
N VAL A 400 -16.89 -15.08 -0.72
CA VAL A 400 -17.86 -14.90 0.39
C VAL A 400 -17.44 -15.74 1.60
N THR A 401 -17.07 -17.00 1.41
CA THR A 401 -16.63 -17.88 2.51
C THR A 401 -15.35 -17.37 3.18
N GLY A 402 -14.41 -16.82 2.42
CA GLY A 402 -13.17 -16.22 2.95
C GLY A 402 -13.40 -14.90 3.69
N LEU A 403 -14.46 -14.17 3.35
CA LEU A 403 -14.89 -12.97 4.07
C LEU A 403 -15.63 -13.33 5.35
N ASP A 404 -16.73 -14.09 5.22
CA ASP A 404 -17.52 -14.59 6.34
C ASP A 404 -18.23 -15.91 5.97
N PRO A 405 -17.80 -17.06 6.51
CA PRO A 405 -18.43 -18.35 6.23
C PRO A 405 -19.87 -18.45 6.74
N ASN A 406 -20.33 -17.54 7.62
CA ASN A 406 -21.70 -17.50 8.14
C ASN A 406 -22.66 -16.68 7.27
N ARG A 407 -22.24 -16.25 6.08
CA ARG A 407 -23.07 -15.44 5.15
C ARG A 407 -23.42 -16.15 3.84
N PRO A 408 -23.99 -17.39 3.86
CA PRO A 408 -24.42 -18.07 2.65
C PRO A 408 -25.63 -17.39 1.97
N ASP A 409 -26.27 -16.43 2.65
CA ASP A 409 -27.35 -15.59 2.12
C ASP A 409 -26.89 -14.61 1.04
N ILE A 410 -25.60 -14.27 1.01
CA ILE A 410 -25.02 -13.37 0.01
C ILE A 410 -24.99 -14.09 -1.34
N THR A 411 -25.83 -13.63 -2.27
CA THR A 411 -26.02 -14.28 -3.59
C THR A 411 -25.80 -13.33 -4.78
N THR A 412 -25.62 -12.04 -4.52
CA THR A 412 -25.43 -11.01 -5.56
C THR A 412 -24.05 -10.38 -5.44
N LEU A 413 -23.49 -9.95 -6.58
CA LEU A 413 -22.16 -9.35 -6.65
C LEU A 413 -22.06 -8.08 -5.81
N ILE A 414 -23.11 -7.25 -5.84
CA ILE A 414 -23.14 -6.00 -5.07
C ILE A 414 -23.20 -6.24 -3.55
N ALA A 415 -23.90 -7.29 -3.10
CA ALA A 415 -23.95 -7.66 -1.69
C ALA A 415 -22.60 -8.20 -1.21
N MET A 416 -21.89 -8.95 -2.07
CA MET A 416 -20.53 -9.40 -1.80
C MET A 416 -19.57 -8.20 -1.68
N VAL A 417 -19.64 -7.21 -2.58
CA VAL A 417 -18.81 -5.98 -2.49
C VAL A 417 -19.06 -5.26 -1.16
N GLN A 418 -20.33 -5.11 -0.76
CA GLN A 418 -20.67 -4.46 0.51
C GLN A 418 -20.14 -5.23 1.73
N LEU A 419 -20.17 -6.57 1.69
CA LEU A 419 -19.59 -7.43 2.73
C LEU A 419 -18.07 -7.29 2.75
N ASP A 420 -17.43 -7.31 1.58
CA ASP A 420 -15.98 -7.21 1.42
C ASP A 420 -15.44 -5.91 2.03
N ASP A 421 -16.04 -4.77 1.66
CA ASP A 421 -15.73 -3.47 2.24
C ASP A 421 -15.81 -3.49 3.78
N HIS A 422 -16.94 -4.00 4.32
CA HIS A 422 -17.13 -4.03 5.76
C HIS A 422 -16.08 -4.91 6.46
N ILE A 423 -15.84 -6.12 5.96
CA ILE A 423 -14.91 -7.07 6.57
C ILE A 423 -13.46 -6.60 6.45
N THR A 424 -13.06 -6.07 5.30
CA THR A 424 -11.69 -5.60 5.04
C THR A 424 -11.30 -4.50 6.02
N PHE A 425 -12.10 -3.44 6.15
CA PHE A 425 -11.79 -2.33 7.07
C PHE A 425 -12.02 -2.70 8.54
N THR A 426 -12.96 -3.61 8.83
CA THR A 426 -13.10 -4.15 10.20
C THR A 426 -11.86 -4.94 10.61
N ARG A 427 -11.31 -5.79 9.74
CA ARG A 427 -10.05 -6.52 9.97
C ARG A 427 -8.87 -5.57 10.13
N GLN A 428 -8.77 -4.57 9.26
CA GLN A 428 -7.73 -3.53 9.34
C GLN A 428 -7.72 -2.83 10.71
N LYS A 429 -8.89 -2.46 11.25
CA LYS A 429 -9.02 -1.77 12.55
C LYS A 429 -8.91 -2.69 13.77
N SER A 430 -9.27 -3.97 13.63
CA SER A 430 -9.21 -4.95 14.71
C SER A 430 -7.84 -5.64 14.84
N GLY A 431 -6.97 -5.47 13.85
CA GLY A 431 -5.61 -5.99 13.88
C GLY A 431 -5.57 -7.48 13.56
N VAL A 432 -6.54 -7.95 12.77
CA VAL A 432 -6.63 -9.34 12.30
C VAL A 432 -6.08 -9.41 10.90
#